data_AF-A0A940WGV9-F1
#
_entry.id   AF-A0A940WGV9-F1
#
_cell.length_a   1.000
_cell.length_b   1.000
_cell.length_c   1.000
_cell.angle_alpha   90.00
_cell.angle_beta   90.00
_cell.angle_gamma   90.00
#
_symmetry.space_group_name_H-M   'P 1'
#
loop_
_entity.id
_entity.type
_entity.pdbx_description
1 polymer ?
#
loop_
_entity_poly.entity_id
_entity_poly.type
_entity_poly.pdbx_seq_one_letter_code
_entity_poly.pdbx_strand_id
1 'polypeptide(L)'
;MADIGYLDAWAMWLSRDPALRDAHLIGLSMEWWGRLGKIGAFLGGMTVVLDILGPERIREYGGRIRRLPRSPAKGVLAAAATAGVALLTSLVGMAADIATGPFGGRVALVGLVLLVILAVVWIALAAARAKLFESALNGIAWILEHPRSLEWWRGLSLLLLIAGFHFDLLAS
;
A
#
# COMPACT_ATOMS: atom_id res chain seq x y z
N MET A 1 28.80 -0.71 -16.33
CA MET A 1 28.78 -0.01 -15.04
C MET A 1 29.59 -0.85 -14.07
N ALA A 2 30.52 -0.25 -13.33
CA ALA A 2 31.35 -0.99 -12.40
C ALA A 2 30.55 -1.27 -11.13
N ASP A 3 30.42 -2.55 -10.77
CA ASP A 3 30.00 -2.93 -9.42
C ASP A 3 31.16 -2.60 -8.48
N ILE A 4 30.90 -1.76 -7.47
CA ILE A 4 31.89 -1.35 -6.48
C ILE A 4 31.65 -2.10 -5.16
N GLY A 5 32.74 -2.38 -4.45
CA GLY A 5 32.65 -2.93 -3.10
C GLY A 5 32.07 -1.89 -2.12
N TYR A 6 31.52 -2.36 -1.01
CA TYR A 6 31.00 -1.48 0.04
C TYR A 6 32.06 -0.53 0.62
N LEU A 7 33.29 -1.03 0.81
CA LEU A 7 34.41 -0.20 1.27
C LEU A 7 34.86 0.81 0.20
N ASP A 8 34.80 0.43 -1.08
CA ASP A 8 35.12 1.33 -2.19
C ASP A 8 34.10 2.46 -2.29
N ALA A 9 32.82 2.15 -2.14
CA ALA A 9 31.75 3.15 -2.09
C ALA A 9 31.97 4.17 -0.97
N TRP A 10 32.43 3.70 0.20
CA TRP A 10 32.81 4.57 1.32
C TRP A 10 34.03 5.43 1.01
N ALA A 11 35.06 4.87 0.38
CA ALA A 11 36.25 5.61 -0.02
C ALA A 11 35.91 6.70 -1.05
N MET A 12 35.09 6.37 -2.05
CA MET A 12 34.61 7.29 -3.08
C MET A 12 33.74 8.40 -2.49
N TRP A 13 32.86 8.07 -1.53
CA TRP A 13 32.05 9.05 -0.82
C TRP A 13 32.93 10.04 -0.03
N LEU A 14 33.91 9.51 0.72
CA LEU A 14 34.83 10.33 1.51
C LEU A 14 35.70 11.24 0.63
N SER A 15 36.08 10.78 -0.56
CA SER A 15 36.82 11.57 -1.54
C SER A 15 35.94 12.52 -2.37
N ARG A 16 34.62 12.51 -2.17
CA ARG A 16 33.62 13.30 -2.94
C ARG A 16 33.68 13.03 -4.44
N ASP A 17 33.91 11.79 -4.83
CA ASP A 17 33.97 11.40 -6.24
C ASP A 17 32.56 11.45 -6.86
N PRO A 18 32.31 12.26 -7.90
CA PRO A 18 31.00 12.32 -8.57
C PRO A 18 30.61 10.98 -9.22
N ALA A 19 31.56 10.10 -9.53
CA ALA A 19 31.31 8.80 -10.15
C ALA A 19 30.53 7.83 -9.23
N LEU A 20 30.45 8.13 -7.92
CA LEU A 20 29.69 7.31 -6.96
C LEU A 20 28.21 7.25 -7.32
N ARG A 21 27.63 8.34 -7.87
CA ARG A 21 26.19 8.39 -8.19
C ARG A 21 25.77 7.42 -9.28
N ASP A 22 26.68 7.15 -10.22
CA ASP A 22 26.45 6.26 -11.36
C ASP A 22 26.93 4.82 -11.08
N ALA A 23 27.47 4.55 -9.89
CA ALA A 23 27.97 3.25 -9.50
C ALA A 23 26.85 2.31 -9.03
N HIS A 24 27.12 1.01 -9.10
CA HIS A 24 26.26 -0.04 -8.57
C HIS A 24 26.91 -0.68 -7.34
N LEU A 25 26.14 -0.81 -6.26
CA LEU A 25 26.53 -1.51 -5.05
C LEU A 25 25.68 -2.78 -4.96
N ILE A 26 26.31 -3.94 -5.10
CA ILE A 26 25.63 -5.25 -5.08
C ILE A 26 24.53 -5.31 -6.18
N GLY A 27 24.84 -4.83 -7.39
CA GLY A 27 23.93 -4.83 -8.54
C GLY A 27 22.80 -3.78 -8.49
N LEU A 28 22.60 -3.07 -7.38
CA LEU A 28 21.62 -1.99 -7.26
C LEU A 28 22.31 -0.63 -7.44
N SER A 29 21.67 0.29 -8.16
CA SER A 29 22.22 1.64 -8.32
C SER A 29 22.25 2.37 -6.97
N MET A 30 23.25 3.25 -6.80
CA MET A 30 23.37 4.07 -5.59
C MET A 30 22.12 4.94 -5.34
N GLU A 31 21.41 5.35 -6.40
CA GLU A 31 20.11 6.03 -6.27
C GLU A 31 19.05 5.16 -5.57
N TRP A 32 18.97 3.87 -5.89
CA TRP A 32 18.05 2.94 -5.23
C TRP A 32 18.41 2.74 -3.76
N TRP A 33 19.69 2.63 -3.43
CA TRP A 33 20.16 2.58 -2.05
C TRP A 33 19.77 3.84 -1.27
N GLY A 34 19.89 5.03 -1.87
CA GLY A 34 19.40 6.26 -1.25
C GLY A 34 17.89 6.26 -1.01
N ARG A 35 17.08 5.77 -1.96
CA ARG A 35 15.62 5.65 -1.77
C ARG A 35 15.26 4.67 -0.65
N LEU A 36 15.91 3.51 -0.61
CA LEU A 36 15.74 2.53 0.47
C LEU A 36 16.19 3.11 1.82
N GLY A 37 17.27 3.89 1.82
CA GLY A 37 17.76 4.63 2.98
C GLY A 37 16.70 5.56 3.57
N LYS A 38 16.09 6.40 2.73
CA LYS A 38 15.02 7.34 3.12
C LYS A 38 13.77 6.63 3.63
N ILE A 39 13.32 5.57 2.94
CA ILE A 39 12.18 4.75 3.39
C ILE A 39 12.50 4.16 4.76
N GLY A 40 13.72 3.64 4.93
CA GLY A 40 14.16 3.07 6.18
C GLY A 40 14.17 4.08 7.33
N ALA A 41 14.81 5.24 7.11
CA ALA A 41 14.86 6.31 8.10
C ALA A 41 13.45 6.81 8.48
N PHE A 42 12.54 6.93 7.51
CA PHE A 42 11.15 7.30 7.76
C PHE A 42 10.41 6.27 8.62
N LEU A 43 10.51 4.98 8.29
CA LEU A 43 9.86 3.91 9.06
C LEU A 43 10.45 3.78 10.48
N GLY A 44 11.78 3.90 10.60
CA GLY A 44 12.48 3.94 11.88
C GLY A 44 11.98 5.10 12.75
N GLY A 45 11.96 6.32 12.19
CA GLY A 45 11.47 7.51 12.89
C GLY A 45 9.99 7.39 13.28
N MET A 46 9.13 6.89 12.39
CA MET A 46 7.73 6.64 12.69
C MET A 46 7.56 5.64 13.84
N THR A 47 8.39 4.61 13.90
CA THR A 47 8.35 3.64 15.00
C THR A 47 8.75 4.27 16.33
N VAL A 48 9.77 5.14 16.35
CA VAL A 48 10.14 5.91 17.54
C VAL A 48 8.98 6.81 17.99
N VAL A 49 8.29 7.49 17.06
CA VAL A 49 7.10 8.30 17.38
C VAL A 49 5.98 7.44 17.98
N LEU A 50 5.73 6.25 17.41
CA LEU A 50 4.76 5.30 17.95
C LEU A 50 5.16 4.83 19.35
N ASP A 51 6.45 4.68 19.61
CA ASP A 51 6.96 4.29 20.93
C ASP A 51 6.76 5.40 21.97
N ILE A 52 7.00 6.66 21.58
CA ILE A 52 6.74 7.84 22.40
C ILE A 52 5.25 7.98 22.74
N LEU A 53 4.36 7.66 21.77
CA LEU A 53 2.92 7.67 22.01
C LEU A 53 2.46 6.60 23.01
N GLY A 54 3.25 5.56 23.20
CA GLY A 54 2.99 4.45 24.11
C GLY A 54 2.00 3.42 23.53
N PRO A 55 2.25 2.11 23.73
CA PRO A 55 1.37 1.05 23.24
C PRO A 55 -0.04 1.12 23.85
N GLU A 56 -0.22 1.78 24.99
CA GLU A 56 -1.50 1.97 25.66
C GLU A 56 -2.48 2.77 24.81
N ARG A 57 -2.02 3.88 24.20
CA ARG A 57 -2.86 4.71 23.33
C ARG A 57 -3.29 3.97 22.08
N ILE A 58 -2.38 3.16 21.51
CA ILE A 58 -2.65 2.34 20.33
C ILE A 58 -3.67 1.25 20.67
N ARG A 59 -3.55 0.60 21.84
CA ARG A 59 -4.51 -0.40 22.33
C ARG A 59 -5.88 0.22 22.58
N GLU A 60 -5.93 1.40 23.19
CA GLU A 60 -7.20 2.12 23.42
C GLU A 60 -7.87 2.52 22.09
N TYR A 61 -7.08 3.04 21.14
CA TYR A 61 -7.57 3.39 19.81
C TYR A 61 -8.02 2.16 19.02
N GLY A 62 -7.27 1.05 19.09
CA GLY A 62 -7.63 -0.24 18.51
C GLY A 62 -8.93 -0.80 19.10
N GLY A 63 -9.14 -0.63 20.41
CA GLY A 63 -10.39 -0.96 21.09
C GLY A 63 -11.57 -0.15 20.57
N ARG A 64 -11.38 1.17 20.32
CA ARG A 64 -12.41 2.03 19.70
C ARG A 64 -12.71 1.59 18.27
N ILE A 65 -11.70 1.27 17.46
CA ILE A 65 -11.89 0.80 16.08
C ILE A 65 -12.61 -0.56 16.05
N ARG A 66 -12.28 -1.50 16.94
CA ARG A 66 -12.98 -2.79 17.03
C ARG A 66 -14.45 -2.64 17.47
N ARG A 67 -14.77 -1.59 18.23
CA ARG A 67 -16.15 -1.26 18.63
C ARG A 67 -16.95 -0.56 17.53
N LEU A 68 -16.30 -0.04 16.48
CA LEU A 68 -17.05 0.43 15.32
C LEU A 68 -17.69 -0.81 14.67
N PRO A 69 -19.03 -0.88 14.54
CA PRO A 69 -19.68 -1.95 13.82
C PRO A 69 -19.32 -1.81 12.34
N ARG A 70 -18.17 -2.37 11.95
CA ARG A 70 -17.83 -2.66 10.57
C ARG A 70 -18.69 -3.85 10.18
N SER A 71 -19.94 -3.60 9.79
CA SER A 71 -20.63 -4.63 9.04
C SER A 71 -19.96 -4.67 7.66
N PRO A 72 -19.29 -5.79 7.28
CA PRO A 72 -18.80 -5.94 5.90
C PRO A 72 -19.95 -5.75 4.90
N ALA A 73 -21.19 -6.01 5.35
CA ALA A 73 -22.43 -5.67 4.67
C ALA A 73 -22.50 -4.20 4.21
N LYS A 74 -22.07 -3.19 4.98
CA LYS A 74 -22.11 -1.77 4.56
C LYS A 74 -21.19 -1.48 3.38
N GLY A 75 -19.98 -2.07 3.37
CA GLY A 75 -19.03 -1.92 2.26
C GLY A 75 -19.54 -2.60 0.99
N VAL A 76 -20.10 -3.81 1.13
CA VAL A 76 -20.72 -4.55 0.02
C VAL A 76 -21.98 -3.85 -0.48
N LEU A 77 -22.83 -3.32 0.40
CA LEU A 77 -24.02 -2.54 0.06
C LEU A 77 -23.66 -1.25 -0.68
N ALA A 78 -22.65 -0.52 -0.24
CA ALA A 78 -22.19 0.68 -0.93
C ALA A 78 -21.67 0.35 -2.35
N ALA A 79 -20.87 -0.71 -2.48
CA ALA A 79 -20.38 -1.18 -3.78
C ALA A 79 -21.54 -1.64 -4.70
N ALA A 80 -22.50 -2.39 -4.15
CA ALA A 80 -23.69 -2.85 -4.87
C ALA A 80 -24.58 -1.67 -5.30
N ALA A 81 -24.75 -0.65 -4.44
CA ALA A 81 -25.49 0.56 -4.77
C ALA A 81 -24.83 1.33 -5.92
N THR A 82 -23.51 1.52 -5.91
CA THR A 82 -22.80 2.15 -7.02
C THR A 82 -22.90 1.36 -8.32
N ALA A 83 -22.80 0.04 -8.25
CA ALA A 83 -22.98 -0.84 -9.41
C ALA A 83 -24.41 -0.77 -9.96
N GLY A 84 -25.41 -0.77 -9.08
CA GLY A 84 -26.82 -0.62 -9.45
C GLY A 84 -27.12 0.71 -10.14
N VAL A 85 -26.58 1.81 -9.62
CA VAL A 85 -26.72 3.13 -10.27
C VAL A 85 -26.09 3.13 -11.67
N ALA A 86 -24.87 2.61 -11.80
CA ALA A 86 -24.20 2.52 -13.11
C ALA A 86 -25.00 1.67 -14.12
N LEU A 87 -25.56 0.53 -13.68
CA LEU A 87 -26.44 -0.31 -14.49
C LEU A 87 -27.70 0.46 -14.92
N LEU A 88 -28.38 1.12 -14.00
CA LEU A 88 -29.59 1.90 -14.31
C LEU A 88 -29.30 3.04 -15.29
N THR A 89 -28.20 3.77 -15.12
CA THR A 89 -27.81 4.84 -16.07
C THR A 89 -27.49 4.27 -17.45
N SER A 90 -26.83 3.10 -17.52
CA SER A 90 -26.52 2.45 -18.79
C SER A 90 -27.75 1.93 -19.55
N LEU A 91 -28.77 1.46 -18.82
CA LEU A 91 -30.04 1.03 -19.41
C LEU A 91 -30.79 2.19 -20.09
N VAL A 92 -30.73 3.39 -19.51
CA VAL A 92 -31.31 4.60 -20.12
C VAL A 92 -30.60 4.94 -21.44
N GLY A 93 -29.28 4.82 -21.48
CA GLY A 93 -28.49 5.03 -22.72
C GLY A 93 -28.82 3.99 -23.80
N MET A 94 -28.98 2.72 -23.41
CA MET A 94 -29.34 1.65 -24.36
C MET A 94 -30.74 1.81 -24.96
N ALA A 95 -31.70 2.31 -24.18
CA ALA A 95 -33.03 2.59 -24.70
C ALA A 95 -32.99 3.63 -25.83
N ALA A 96 -32.08 4.61 -25.75
CA ALA A 96 -31.84 5.59 -26.80
C ALA A 96 -31.13 4.97 -28.02
N ASP A 97 -30.13 4.11 -27.82
CA ASP A 97 -29.40 3.45 -28.93
C ASP A 97 -30.24 2.41 -29.69
N ILE A 98 -31.15 1.71 -29.02
CA ILE A 98 -32.08 0.77 -29.68
C ILE A 98 -33.04 1.52 -30.63
N ALA A 99 -33.37 2.78 -30.31
CA ALA A 99 -34.26 3.60 -31.13
C ALA A 99 -33.60 4.12 -32.43
N THR A 100 -32.26 4.11 -32.54
CA THR A 100 -31.53 4.70 -33.68
C THR A 100 -31.24 3.71 -34.83
N GLY A 101 -31.48 2.40 -34.67
CA GLY A 101 -31.43 1.46 -35.80
C GLY A 101 -31.04 0.01 -35.46
N PRO A 102 -31.01 -0.89 -36.48
CA PRO A 102 -30.86 -2.35 -36.31
C PRO A 102 -29.50 -2.80 -35.76
N PHE A 103 -28.46 -1.97 -35.89
CA PHE A 103 -27.14 -2.23 -35.29
C PHE A 103 -27.06 -1.81 -33.81
N GLY A 104 -27.93 -0.91 -33.35
CA GLY A 104 -27.93 -0.40 -31.97
C GLY A 104 -28.22 -1.47 -30.93
N GLY A 105 -29.12 -2.41 -31.23
CA GLY A 105 -29.48 -3.48 -30.29
C GLY A 105 -28.33 -4.45 -29.96
N ARG A 106 -27.48 -4.80 -30.94
CA ARG A 106 -26.33 -5.70 -30.70
C ARG A 106 -25.24 -5.00 -29.89
N VAL A 107 -24.96 -3.74 -30.21
CA VAL A 107 -23.99 -2.92 -29.47
C VAL A 107 -24.46 -2.68 -28.03
N ALA A 108 -25.75 -2.38 -27.84
CA ALA A 108 -26.38 -2.27 -26.53
C ALA A 108 -26.24 -3.57 -25.73
N LEU A 109 -26.55 -4.74 -26.31
CA LEU A 109 -26.43 -6.01 -25.61
C LEU A 109 -24.97 -6.29 -25.17
N VAL A 110 -24.00 -6.08 -26.05
CA VAL A 110 -22.56 -6.27 -25.72
C VAL A 110 -22.13 -5.30 -24.61
N GLY A 111 -22.54 -4.03 -24.71
CA GLY A 111 -22.27 -3.03 -23.68
C GLY A 111 -22.84 -3.42 -22.31
N LEU A 112 -24.05 -3.99 -22.28
CA LEU A 112 -24.71 -4.40 -21.05
C LEU A 112 -23.98 -5.54 -20.37
N VAL A 113 -23.60 -6.55 -21.16
CA VAL A 113 -22.86 -7.71 -20.67
C VAL A 113 -21.52 -7.27 -20.08
N LEU A 114 -20.77 -6.40 -20.78
CA LEU A 114 -19.50 -5.87 -20.27
C LEU A 114 -19.68 -5.08 -18.97
N LEU A 115 -20.73 -4.27 -18.86
CA LEU A 115 -20.99 -3.47 -17.66
C LEU A 115 -21.41 -4.33 -16.47
N VAL A 116 -22.20 -5.39 -16.69
CA VAL A 116 -22.52 -6.39 -15.65
C VAL A 116 -21.26 -7.10 -15.16
N ILE A 117 -20.38 -7.52 -16.08
CA ILE A 117 -19.09 -8.14 -15.71
C ILE A 117 -18.27 -7.17 -14.85
N LEU A 118 -18.16 -5.90 -15.26
CA LEU A 118 -17.43 -4.88 -14.52
C LEU A 118 -18.01 -4.67 -13.11
N ALA A 119 -19.34 -4.63 -12.98
CA ALA A 119 -20.04 -4.51 -11.70
C ALA A 119 -19.73 -5.70 -10.76
N VAL A 120 -19.77 -6.93 -11.29
CA VAL A 120 -19.44 -8.14 -10.51
C VAL A 120 -17.99 -8.12 -10.05
N VAL A 121 -17.05 -7.77 -10.93
CA VAL A 121 -15.62 -7.63 -10.59
C VAL A 121 -15.42 -6.58 -9.50
N TRP A 122 -16.09 -5.43 -9.60
CA TRP A 122 -15.98 -4.36 -8.60
C TRP A 122 -16.48 -4.79 -7.22
N ILE A 123 -17.63 -5.47 -7.15
CA ILE A 123 -18.18 -6.02 -5.90
C ILE A 123 -17.23 -7.07 -5.31
N ALA A 124 -16.68 -7.96 -6.14
CA ALA A 124 -15.72 -8.97 -5.70
C ALA A 124 -14.44 -8.33 -5.12
N LEU A 125 -13.91 -7.29 -5.76
CA LEU A 125 -12.75 -6.54 -5.26
C LEU A 125 -13.06 -5.82 -3.94
N ALA A 126 -14.25 -5.23 -3.80
CA ALA A 126 -14.67 -4.59 -2.55
C ALA A 126 -14.77 -5.60 -1.39
N ALA A 127 -15.34 -6.78 -1.65
CA ALA A 127 -15.42 -7.87 -0.69
C ALA A 127 -14.03 -8.41 -0.31
N ALA A 128 -13.16 -8.63 -1.31
CA ALA A 128 -11.79 -9.07 -1.11
C ALA A 128 -10.98 -8.04 -0.29
N ARG A 129 -11.13 -6.74 -0.57
CA ARG A 129 -10.49 -5.66 0.19
C ARG A 129 -10.93 -5.66 1.66
N ALA A 130 -12.22 -5.87 1.93
CA ALA A 130 -12.73 -5.95 3.29
C ALA A 130 -12.07 -7.12 4.06
N LYS A 131 -11.97 -8.29 3.43
CA LYS A 131 -11.36 -9.48 4.02
C LYS A 131 -9.84 -9.33 4.21
N LEU A 132 -9.13 -8.78 3.22
CA LEU A 132 -7.69 -8.51 3.31
C LEU A 132 -7.39 -7.51 4.43
N PHE A 133 -8.18 -6.45 4.53
CA PHE A 133 -8.02 -5.45 5.57
C PHE A 133 -8.28 -6.02 6.97
N GLU A 134 -9.31 -6.85 7.12
CA GLU A 134 -9.59 -7.56 8.38
C GLU A 134 -8.46 -8.52 8.75
N SER A 135 -7.95 -9.29 7.79
CA SER A 135 -6.81 -10.18 7.99
C SER A 135 -5.55 -9.42 8.38
N ALA A 136 -5.29 -8.26 7.75
CA ALA A 136 -4.15 -7.40 8.09
C ALA A 136 -4.29 -6.83 9.50
N LEU A 137 -5.47 -6.34 9.88
CA LEU A 137 -5.72 -5.83 11.23
C LEU A 137 -5.59 -6.92 12.31
N ASN A 138 -6.08 -8.14 12.02
CA ASN A 138 -5.95 -9.27 12.94
C ASN A 138 -4.48 -9.71 13.07
N GLY A 139 -3.72 -9.70 11.98
CA GLY A 139 -2.27 -9.95 12.02
C GLY A 139 -1.53 -8.89 12.85
N ILE A 140 -1.82 -7.61 12.64
CA ILE A 140 -1.25 -6.51 13.43
C ILE A 140 -1.61 -6.66 14.91
N ALA A 141 -2.87 -6.99 15.22
CA ALA A 141 -3.30 -7.19 16.60
C ALA A 141 -2.59 -8.37 17.27
N TRP A 142 -2.45 -9.49 16.58
CA TRP A 142 -1.73 -10.66 17.08
C TRP A 142 -0.26 -10.34 17.40
N ILE A 143 0.39 -9.54 16.55
CA ILE A 143 1.76 -9.04 16.79
C ILE A 143 1.81 -8.14 18.03
N LEU A 144 0.84 -7.24 18.19
CA LEU A 144 0.77 -6.29 19.32
C LEU A 144 0.37 -6.92 20.66
N GLU A 145 -0.25 -8.10 20.64
CA GLU A 145 -0.63 -8.85 21.85
C GLU A 145 0.58 -9.50 22.54
N HIS A 146 1.68 -9.73 21.84
CA HIS A 146 2.89 -10.31 22.43
C HIS A 146 3.79 -9.22 23.06
N PRO A 147 3.93 -9.13 24.39
CA PRO A 147 4.74 -8.08 25.03
C PRO A 147 6.22 -8.13 24.65
N ARG A 148 6.76 -9.31 24.32
CA ARG A 148 8.14 -9.46 23.82
C ARG A 148 8.33 -8.93 22.40
N SER A 149 7.30 -8.81 21.58
CA SER A 149 7.45 -8.31 20.21
C SER A 149 7.88 -6.84 20.19
N LEU A 150 7.43 -6.06 21.19
CA LEU A 150 7.72 -4.63 21.29
C LEU A 150 9.21 -4.32 21.42
N GLU A 151 9.94 -5.08 22.24
CA GLU A 151 11.38 -4.91 22.40
C GLU A 151 12.14 -5.21 21.10
N TRP A 152 11.74 -6.27 20.39
CA TRP A 152 12.29 -6.60 19.07
C TRP A 152 12.00 -5.52 18.02
N TRP A 153 10.78 -4.97 17.98
CA TRP A 153 10.42 -3.90 17.06
C TRP A 153 11.19 -2.60 17.35
N ARG A 154 11.43 -2.28 18.63
CA ARG A 154 12.28 -1.15 19.00
C ARG A 154 13.71 -1.34 18.49
N GLY A 155 14.32 -2.49 18.78
CA GLY A 155 15.66 -2.82 18.29
C GLY A 155 15.74 -2.78 16.76
N LEU A 156 14.76 -3.37 16.08
CA LEU A 156 14.68 -3.35 14.62
C LEU A 156 14.53 -1.92 14.09
N SER A 157 13.69 -1.09 14.70
CA SER A 157 13.49 0.29 14.25
C SER A 157 14.75 1.14 14.39
N LEU A 158 15.51 0.95 15.47
CA LEU A 158 16.80 1.61 15.66
C LEU A 158 17.80 1.16 14.59
N LEU A 159 17.90 -0.15 14.33
CA LEU A 159 18.76 -0.67 13.26
C LEU A 159 18.36 -0.11 11.90
N LEU A 160 17.06 -0.04 11.62
CA LEU A 160 16.50 0.39 10.35
C LEU A 160 16.65 1.91 10.17
N LEU A 161 16.58 2.68 11.26
CA LEU A 161 16.90 4.10 11.29
C LEU A 161 18.39 4.33 10.99
N ILE A 162 19.29 3.62 11.69
CA ILE A 162 20.74 3.75 11.51
C ILE A 162 21.15 3.33 10.09
N ALA A 163 20.70 2.16 9.64
CA ALA A 163 20.96 1.68 8.28
C ALA A 163 20.35 2.62 7.24
N GLY A 164 19.14 3.12 7.48
CA GLY A 164 18.47 4.08 6.61
C GLY A 164 19.29 5.36 6.43
N PHE A 165 19.72 5.94 7.54
CA PHE A 165 20.56 7.14 7.55
C PHE A 165 21.91 6.90 6.88
N HIS A 166 22.50 5.72 7.13
CA HIS A 166 23.76 5.31 6.53
C HIS A 166 23.70 5.25 5.00
N PHE A 167 22.66 4.62 4.44
CA PHE A 167 22.50 4.54 2.98
C PHE A 167 22.09 5.86 2.35
N ASP A 168 21.30 6.68 3.04
CA ASP A 168 20.97 8.03 2.57
C ASP A 168 22.22 8.90 2.47
N LEU A 169 23.10 8.83 3.48
CA LEU A 169 24.38 9.54 3.51
C LEU A 169 25.32 9.04 2.40
N LEU A 170 25.42 7.73 2.19
CA LEU A 170 26.26 7.16 1.14
C LEU A 170 25.81 7.60 -0.27
N ALA A 171 24.50 7.83 -0.45
CA ALA A 171 23.91 8.19 -1.73
C ALA A 171 23.80 9.71 -1.99
N SER A 172 24.06 10.57 -0.99
CA SER A 172 23.94 12.03 -1.10
C SER A 172 25.15 12.65 -1.78
#